data_AF-A0A522FAJ2-F1
#
_entry.id   AF-A0A522FAJ2-F1
#
_cell.length_a   1.000
_cell.length_b   1.000
_cell.length_c   1.000
_cell.angle_alpha   90.00
_cell.angle_beta   90.00
_cell.angle_gamma   90.00
#
_symmetry.space_group_name_H-M   'P 1'
#
loop_
_entity.id
_entity.type
_entity.pdbx_description
1 polymer ?
#
loop_
_entity_poly.entity_id
_entity_poly.type
_entity_poly.pdbx_seq_one_letter_code
_entity_poly.pdbx_strand_id
1 'polypeptide(L)' 'QTSKVFRLRGKGMKSVRGYAQGDLLCKVVVETPVSLSAEQKELLTKLQDSLEGGNATHSPRSSSWFAGVKKFFEDMKF' A
#
# COMPACT_ATOMS: atom_id res chain seq x y z
N GLN A 1 -3.00 -2.89 1.12
CA GLN A 1 -2.38 -3.39 -0.12
C GLN A 1 -2.46 -2.31 -1.20
N THR A 2 -1.35 -1.62 -1.45
CA THR A 2 -1.26 -0.64 -2.56
C THR A 2 -1.13 -1.38 -3.89
N SER A 3 -1.63 -0.82 -4.99
CA SER A 3 -1.53 -1.33 -6.37
C SER A 3 -2.41 -2.51 -6.78
N LYS A 4 -3.42 -2.87 -5.98
CA LYS A 4 -4.43 -3.86 -6.39
C LYS A 4 -5.21 -3.34 -7.59
N VAL A 5 -5.30 -4.15 -8.64
CA VAL A 5 -6.04 -3.84 -9.87
C VAL A 5 -7.42 -4.50 -9.77
N PHE A 6 -8.47 -3.69 -9.88
CA PHE A 6 -9.85 -4.16 -9.96
C PHE A 6 -10.32 -4.10 -11.40
N ARG A 7 -10.93 -5.20 -11.87
CA ARG A 7 -11.51 -5.28 -13.20
C ARG A 7 -13.02 -5.04 -13.12
N LEU A 8 -13.47 -3.92 -13.67
CA LEU A 8 -14.87 -3.62 -13.86
C LEU A 8 -15.30 -4.12 -15.24
N ARG A 9 -16.04 -5.24 -15.24
CA ARG A 9 -16.47 -5.89 -16.48
C ARG A 9 -17.49 -5.03 -17.23
N GLY A 10 -17.31 -4.87 -18.53
CA GLY A 10 -18.26 -4.13 -19.38
C GLY A 10 -18.38 -2.64 -19.03
N LYS A 11 -17.35 -2.05 -18.40
CA LYS A 11 -17.26 -0.60 -18.15
C LYS A 11 -16.10 0.06 -18.92
N GLY A 12 -15.42 -0.71 -19.75
CA GLY A 12 -14.39 -0.21 -20.66
C GLY A 12 -14.99 0.35 -21.95
N MET A 13 -14.09 0.72 -22.85
CA MET A 13 -14.45 1.35 -24.13
C MET A 13 -15.24 0.38 -25.02
N LYS A 14 -16.24 0.92 -25.73
CA LYS A 14 -16.96 0.17 -26.76
C LYS A 14 -16.08 0.03 -28.01
N SER A 15 -16.04 -1.16 -28.60
CA SER A 15 -15.26 -1.39 -29.82
C SER A 15 -15.80 -0.53 -30.98
N VAL A 16 -14.89 0.09 -31.74
CA VAL A 16 -15.25 0.93 -32.91
C VAL A 16 -15.84 0.09 -34.04
N ARG A 17 -15.45 -1.20 -34.14
CA ARG A 17 -15.83 -2.11 -35.24
C ARG A 17 -16.73 -3.27 -34.78
N GLY A 18 -17.26 -3.24 -33.56
CA GLY A 18 -18.08 -4.33 -33.02
C GLY A 18 -18.99 -3.93 -31.86
N TYR A 19 -19.85 -4.85 -31.42
CA TYR A 19 -20.81 -4.61 -30.33
C TYR A 19 -20.25 -4.86 -28.93
N ALA A 20 -19.09 -5.50 -28.81
CA ALA A 20 -18.49 -5.85 -27.53
C ALA A 20 -17.97 -4.61 -26.77
N GLN A 21 -18.25 -4.57 -25.48
CA GLN A 21 -17.75 -3.56 -24.55
C GLN A 21 -16.55 -4.12 -23.79
N GLY A 22 -15.45 -3.36 -23.74
CA GLY A 22 -14.26 -3.74 -22.98
C GLY A 22 -14.47 -3.65 -21.46
N ASP A 23 -13.42 -4.00 -20.72
CA ASP A 23 -13.38 -3.89 -19.26
C ASP A 23 -12.54 -2.68 -18.84
N LEU A 24 -12.91 -2.06 -17.71
CA LEU A 24 -12.13 -0.99 -17.10
C LEU A 24 -11.24 -1.58 -16.00
N LEU A 25 -9.94 -1.30 -16.06
CA LEU A 25 -8.97 -1.70 -15.05
C LEU A 25 -8.65 -0.51 -14.13
N CYS A 26 -9.08 -0.59 -12.89
CA CYS A 26 -8.84 0.44 -11.88
C CYS A 26 -7.67 0.02 -10.98
N LYS A 27 -6.58 0.78 -10.99
CA LYS A 27 -5.44 0.58 -10.07
C LYS A 27 -5.65 1.43 -8.83
N VAL A 28 -5.67 0.80 -7.65
CA VAL A 28 -5.76 1.52 -6.37
C VAL A 28 -4.38 1.99 -5.95
N VAL A 29 -4.23 3.30 -5.80
CA VAL A 29 -3.03 3.94 -5.25
C VAL A 29 -3.41 4.50 -3.89
N VAL A 30 -2.60 4.17 -2.88
CA VAL A 30 -2.74 4.72 -1.53
C VAL A 30 -1.63 5.73 -1.37
N GLU A 31 -2.00 6.99 -1.18
CA GLU A 31 -1.07 8.07 -0.90
C GLU A 31 -0.87 8.17 0.62
N THR A 32 0.39 8.19 1.07
CA THR A 32 0.73 8.39 2.47
C THR A 32 1.00 9.87 2.73
N PRO A 33 0.27 10.52 3.65
CA PRO A 33 0.47 11.94 3.95
C PRO A 33 1.86 12.21 4.57
N VAL A 34 2.51 13.28 4.13
CA VAL A 34 3.89 13.65 4.55
C VAL A 34 3.95 14.60 5.75
N SER A 35 2.88 15.35 6.02
CA SER A 35 2.79 16.29 7.14
C SER A 35 1.54 15.98 7.95
N LEU A 36 1.73 15.57 9.20
CA LEU A 36 0.67 15.14 10.10
C LEU A 36 0.62 16.03 11.35
N SER A 37 -0.58 16.44 11.76
CA SER A 37 -0.82 17.09 13.05
C SER A 37 -0.60 16.13 14.22
N ALA A 38 -0.52 16.65 15.45
CA ALA A 38 -0.30 15.83 16.64
C ALA A 38 -1.39 14.76 16.83
N GLU A 39 -2.66 15.14 16.65
CA GLU A 39 -3.81 14.22 16.74
C GLU A 39 -3.77 13.12 15.67
N GLN A 40 -3.40 13.47 14.43
CA GLN A 40 -3.31 12.49 13.35
C GLN A 40 -2.20 11.46 13.61
N LYS A 41 -1.07 11.89 14.21
CA LYS A 41 -0.02 10.98 14.64
C LYS A 41 -0.50 10.04 15.73
N GLU A 42 -1.22 10.54 16.72
CA GLU A 42 -1.78 9.72 17.81
C GLU A 42 -2.74 8.65 17.29
N LEU A 43 -3.61 8.99 16.33
CA LEU A 43 -4.51 8.03 15.70
C LEU A 43 -3.76 6.94 14.92
N LEU A 44 -2.66 7.30 14.25
CA LEU A 44 -1.81 6.33 13.56
C LEU A 44 -1.08 5.41 14.55
N THR A 45 -0.63 5.93 15.70
CA THR A 45 -0.04 5.11 16.76
C THR A 45 -1.06 4.12 17.33
N LYS A 46 -2.27 4.57 17.66
CA LYS A 46 -3.36 3.68 18.13
C LYS A 46 -3.71 2.62 17.09
N LEU A 47 -3.71 2.98 15.81
CA LEU A 47 -3.91 2.05 14.71
C LEU A 47 -2.78 1.00 14.68
N GLN A 48 -1.53 1.43 14.82
CA GLN A 48 -0.38 0.53 14.90
C GLN A 48 -0.50 -0.45 16.08
N ASP A 49 -0.80 0.05 17.28
CA ASP A 49 -0.95 -0.78 18.49
C ASP A 49 -2.04 -1.85 18.30
N SER A 50 -3.17 -1.47 17.68
CA SER A 50 -4.27 -2.40 17.38
C SER A 50 -3.90 -3.50 16.38
N LEU A 51 -2.95 -3.21 15.49
CA LEU A 51 -2.47 -4.13 14.45
C LEU A 51 -1.35 -5.05 14.95
N GLU A 52 -0.61 -4.67 15.99
CA GLU A 52 0.45 -5.49 16.61
C GLU A 52 -0.12 -6.57 17.55
N GLY A 53 -1.28 -6.31 18.17
CA GLY A 53 -1.95 -7.28 19.06
C GLY A 53 -2.59 -8.48 18.35
N GLY A 54 -2.76 -8.42 17.02
CA GLY A 54 -3.25 -9.53 16.21
C GLY A 54 -2.19 -9.93 15.20
N ASN A 55 -1.70 -11.17 15.28
CA ASN A 55 -0.79 -11.87 14.36
C ASN A 55 -0.13 -10.98 13.28
N ALA A 56 1.21 -10.95 13.27
CA ALA A 56 2.14 -10.18 12.43
C ALA A 56 2.00 -10.29 10.88
N THR A 57 0.83 -10.63 10.37
CA THR A 57 0.44 -10.75 8.96
C THR A 57 0.15 -9.41 8.26
N HIS A 58 0.08 -8.28 8.97
CA HIS A 58 -0.38 -7.00 8.39
C HIS A 58 0.73 -6.08 7.86
N SER A 59 2.01 -6.39 8.13
CA SER A 59 3.14 -5.51 7.77
C SER A 59 4.29 -6.24 7.04
N PRO A 60 4.06 -6.91 5.90
CA PRO A 60 5.11 -7.69 5.21
C PRO A 60 6.28 -6.86 4.64
N ARG A 61 6.16 -5.52 4.56
CA ARG A 61 7.22 -4.62 4.07
C ARG A 61 8.07 -3.99 5.17
N SER A 62 7.66 -4.02 6.45
CA SER A 62 8.42 -3.37 7.52
C SER A 62 9.72 -4.12 7.85
N SER A 63 9.71 -5.46 7.76
CA SER A 63 10.90 -6.30 7.97
C SER A 63 12.02 -5.98 6.96
N SER A 64 11.67 -5.62 5.71
CA SER A 64 12.63 -5.33 4.65
C SER A 64 13.34 -3.97 4.84
N TRP A 65 12.67 -2.98 5.43
CA TRP A 65 13.22 -1.64 5.65
C TRP A 65 14.21 -1.60 6.83
N PHE A 66 13.86 -2.19 7.98
CA PHE A 66 14.75 -2.26 9.14
C PHE A 66 15.98 -3.15 8.88
N ALA A 67 15.82 -4.22 8.10
CA ALA A 67 16.94 -5.05 7.65
C ALA A 67 17.92 -4.24 6.77
N GLY A 68 17.40 -3.37 5.90
CA GLY A 68 18.21 -2.47 5.07
C GLY A 68 19.02 -1.46 5.90
N VAL A 69 18.40 -0.84 6.91
CA VAL A 69 19.07 0.13 7.80
C VAL A 69 20.12 -0.55 8.69
N LYS A 70 19.83 -1.75 9.19
CA LYS A 70 20.79 -2.53 10.00
C LYS A 70 22.02 -2.94 9.18
N LYS A 71 21.81 -3.39 7.94
CA LYS A 71 22.88 -3.75 7.01
C LYS A 71 23.76 -2.54 6.66
N PHE A 72 23.15 -1.39 6.40
CA PHE A 72 23.87 -0.14 6.14
C PHE A 72 24.75 0.29 7.32
N PHE A 73 24.28 0.11 8.56
CA PHE A 73 25.05 0.49 9.75
C PHE A 73 26.15 -0.52 10.12
N GLU A 74 25.98 -1.81 9.78
CA GLU A 74 27.02 -2.84 9.88
C GLU A 74 28.13 -2.61 8.85
N ASP A 75 27.78 -2.25 7.61
CA ASP A 75 28.73 -1.91 6.53
C ASP A 75 29.53 -0.62 6.81
N MET A 76 29.05 0.26 7.70
CA MET A 76 29.72 1.51 8.11
C MET A 76 30.59 1.37 9.38
N LYS A 77 30.52 0.24 10.08
CA LYS A 77 31.20 0.02 11.37
C LYS A 77 32.52 -0.76 11.29
N PHE A 78 33.08 -0.91 10.09
CA PHE A 78 34.43 -1.39 9.83
C PHE A 78 35.11 -0.55 8.75
#